data_AF-A0A1Z1M5V4-F1
#
_entry.id   AF-A0A1Z1M5V4-F1
#
_cell.length_a   1.000
_cell.length_b   1.000
_cell.length_c   1.000
_cell.angle_alpha   90.00
_cell.angle_beta   90.00
_cell.angle_gamma   90.00
#
_symmetry.space_group_name_H-M   'P 1'
#
loop_
_entity.id
_entity.type
_entity.pdbx_description
1 polymer ?
#
loop_
_entity_poly.entity_id
_entity_poly.type
_entity_poly.pdbx_seq_one_letter_code
_entity_poly.pdbx_strand_id
1 'polypeptide(L)'
;MDTSYVLIRVYNQETIEVYYFKCNTYCNRTLYKYPICFTANNIHCMFILISLHNEFIFLSTQHKLYLGKELYKAEISIQLNQQYIQE
;
A
#
# COMPACT_ATOMS: atom_id res chain seq x y z
N MET A 1 -13.40 9.90 6.67
CA MET A 1 -12.88 8.66 6.06
C MET A 1 -12.18 9.06 4.79
N ASP A 2 -10.96 8.58 4.58
CA ASP A 2 -10.21 8.90 3.36
C ASP A 2 -10.94 8.25 2.17
N THR A 3 -11.02 8.96 1.04
CA THR A 3 -11.64 8.47 -0.20
C THR A 3 -10.65 7.61 -0.99
N SER A 4 -9.80 6.85 -0.30
CA SER A 4 -8.78 6.01 -0.91
C SER A 4 -8.54 4.79 -0.04
N TYR A 5 -8.20 3.67 -0.66
CA TYR A 5 -7.82 2.46 0.04
C TYR A 5 -6.51 1.91 -0.50
N VAL A 6 -5.85 1.09 0.31
CA VAL A 6 -4.59 0.43 -0.03
C VAL A 6 -4.79 -1.06 0.05
N LEU A 7 -4.33 -1.77 -0.98
CA LEU A 7 -4.25 -3.22 -1.01
C LEU A 7 -2.76 -3.61 -0.97
N ILE A 8 -2.41 -4.46 -0.03
CA ILE A 8 -1.06 -5.00 0.14
C ILE A 8 -1.09 -6.48 -0.24
N ARG A 9 -0.07 -6.94 -0.93
CA ARG A 9 0.14 -8.34 -1.26
C ARG A 9 1.59 -8.72 -1.03
N VAL A 10 1.81 -10.01 -0.79
CA VAL A 10 3.13 -10.61 -0.76
C VAL A 10 3.21 -11.60 -1.92
N TYR A 11 4.11 -11.33 -2.87
CA TYR A 11 4.37 -12.19 -4.01
C TYR A 11 5.59 -13.08 -3.73
N ASN A 12 5.45 -14.38 -4.00
CA ASN A 12 6.49 -15.40 -3.83
C ASN A 12 7.19 -15.40 -2.45
N GLN A 13 6.53 -14.94 -1.39
CA GLN A 13 7.12 -14.81 -0.05
C GLN A 13 8.38 -13.93 0.01
N GLU A 14 8.57 -13.03 -0.95
CA GLU A 14 9.78 -12.18 -1.03
C GLU A 14 9.45 -10.72 -1.32
N THR A 15 8.49 -10.46 -2.20
CA THR A 15 8.20 -9.11 -2.68
C THR A 15 6.89 -8.61 -2.07
N ILE A 16 6.94 -7.43 -1.46
CA ILE A 16 5.74 -6.71 -1.00
C ILE A 16 5.25 -5.83 -2.15
N GLU A 17 3.99 -5.98 -2.51
CA GLU A 17 3.28 -5.17 -3.50
C GLU A 17 2.26 -4.28 -2.79
N VAL A 18 2.24 -2.98 -3.12
CA VAL A 18 1.30 -2.00 -2.58
C VAL A 18 0.54 -1.37 -3.73
N TYR A 19 -0.78 -1.49 -3.70
CA TYR A 19 -1.69 -0.90 -4.66
C TYR A 19 -2.51 0.18 -3.97
N TYR A 20 -2.30 1.43 -4.36
CA TYR A 20 -3.05 2.58 -3.87
C TYR A 20 -4.17 2.96 -4.85
N PHE A 21 -5.41 2.91 -4.37
CA PHE A 21 -6.60 3.25 -5.14
C PHE A 21 -7.20 4.56 -4.64
N LYS A 22 -7.23 5.56 -5.52
CA LYS A 22 -7.90 6.84 -5.26
C LYS A 22 -9.36 6.76 -5.73
N CYS A 23 -10.30 6.67 -4.79
CA CYS A 23 -11.74 6.73 -5.08
C CYS A 23 -12.14 8.21 -5.25
N ASN A 24 -11.81 8.78 -6.41
CA ASN A 24 -12.30 10.11 -6.73
C ASN A 24 -13.79 10.03 -7.13
N THR A 25 -14.67 10.59 -6.31
CA THR A 25 -16.12 10.64 -6.56
C THR A 25 -16.50 11.66 -7.63
N TYR A 26 -15.62 12.63 -7.92
CA TYR A 26 -15.91 13.76 -8.83
C TYR A 26 -15.29 13.64 -10.23
N CYS A 27 -14.34 12.72 -10.44
CA CYS A 27 -13.62 12.60 -11.71
C CYS A 27 -14.07 11.36 -12.49
N ASN A 28 -15.29 11.42 -13.02
CA ASN A 28 -15.83 10.49 -14.02
C ASN A 28 -15.26 10.69 -15.44
N ARG A 29 -14.11 11.37 -15.59
CA ARG A 29 -13.59 11.80 -16.91
C ARG A 29 -12.43 10.98 -17.46
N THR A 30 -11.80 10.11 -16.67
CA THR A 30 -10.79 9.17 -17.16
C THR A 30 -11.39 7.77 -17.18
N LEU A 31 -11.54 7.20 -18.38
CA LEU A 31 -12.11 5.87 -18.65
C LEU A 31 -11.43 4.72 -17.88
N TYR A 32 -10.23 4.95 -17.35
CA TYR A 32 -9.46 3.95 -16.60
C TYR A 32 -9.05 4.46 -15.23
N LYS A 33 -9.43 3.73 -14.18
CA LYS A 33 -8.98 3.93 -12.80
C LYS A 33 -7.91 2.88 -12.49
N TYR A 34 -6.67 3.18 -12.84
CA TYR A 34 -5.54 2.33 -12.48
C TYR A 34 -5.02 2.71 -11.08
N PRO A 35 -4.70 1.71 -10.23
CA PRO A 35 -4.02 2.00 -8.98
C PRO A 35 -2.59 2.48 -9.25
N ILE A 36 -2.04 3.20 -8.27
CA ILE A 36 -0.60 3.42 -8.20
C ILE A 36 0.01 2.18 -7.54
N CYS A 37 0.98 1.56 -8.20
CA CYS A 37 1.60 0.32 -7.77
C CYS A 37 3.03 0.57 -7.31
N PHE A 38 3.40 0.04 -6.15
CA PHE A 38 4.78 -0.04 -5.67
C PHE A 38 5.14 -1.48 -5.35
N THR A 39 6.40 -1.83 -5.60
CA THR A 39 6.93 -3.15 -5.30
C THR A 39 8.29 -3.01 -4.65
N ALA A 40 8.54 -3.73 -3.56
CA ALA A 40 9.85 -3.77 -2.92
C ALA A 40 10.05 -5.09 -2.17
N ASN A 41 11.30 -5.53 -2.05
CA ASN A 41 11.67 -6.75 -1.31
C ASN A 41 12.01 -6.48 0.17
N ASN A 42 11.87 -5.23 0.61
CA ASN A 42 12.13 -4.83 1.98
C ASN A 42 11.22 -3.65 2.34
N ILE A 43 10.63 -3.68 3.53
CA ILE A 43 9.79 -2.60 4.05
C ILE A 43 10.46 -1.21 4.06
N HIS A 44 11.77 -1.12 4.30
CA HIS A 44 12.49 0.15 4.29
C HIS A 44 12.47 0.78 2.90
N CYS A 45 12.74 0.00 1.85
CA CYS A 45 12.65 0.46 0.47
C CYS A 45 11.21 0.87 0.13
N MET A 46 10.22 0.13 0.61
CA MET A 46 8.81 0.46 0.43
C MET A 46 8.46 1.82 1.07
N PHE A 47 8.91 2.09 2.30
CA PHE A 47 8.69 3.38 2.94
C PHE A 47 9.34 4.55 2.19
N ILE A 48 10.56 4.36 1.66
CA ILE A 48 11.21 5.36 0.81
C ILE A 48 10.33 5.65 -0.41
N LEU A 49 9.91 4.61 -1.15
CA LEU A 49 9.06 4.77 -2.34
C LEU A 49 7.76 5.52 -2.02
N ILE A 50 7.07 5.13 -0.94
CA ILE A 50 5.83 5.75 -0.49
C ILE A 50 6.05 7.23 -0.12
N SER A 51 7.14 7.53 0.60
CA SER A 51 7.47 8.90 1.02
C SER A 51 7.79 9.85 -0.13
N LEU A 52 8.29 9.33 -1.26
CA LEU A 52 8.55 10.09 -2.46
C LEU A 52 7.28 10.42 -3.25
N HIS A 53 6.15 9.78 -2.93
CA HIS A 53 4.90 9.95 -3.66
C HIS A 53 3.90 10.87 -2.93
N ASN A 54 3.57 12.01 -3.56
CA ASN A 54 2.78 13.07 -2.93
C ASN A 54 1.36 12.66 -2.49
N GLU A 55 0.74 11.64 -3.10
CA GLU A 55 -0.62 11.21 -2.72
C GLU A 55 -0.71 10.74 -1.25
N PHE A 56 0.36 10.17 -0.69
CA PHE A 56 0.35 9.71 0.70
C PHE A 56 0.44 10.85 1.71
N ILE A 57 0.83 12.06 1.29
CA ILE A 57 0.83 13.25 2.16
C ILE A 57 -0.60 13.55 2.63
N PHE A 58 -1.59 13.39 1.74
CA PHE A 58 -2.99 13.71 1.99
C PHE A 58 -3.73 12.66 2.83
N LEU A 59 -3.12 11.50 3.09
CA LEU A 59 -3.72 10.50 3.97
C LEU A 59 -3.78 10.99 5.41
N SER A 60 -4.90 10.66 6.07
CA SER A 60 -5.05 10.86 7.50
C SER A 60 -3.98 10.09 8.29
N THR A 61 -3.65 10.59 9.49
CA THR A 61 -2.71 9.91 10.39
C THR A 61 -3.14 8.46 10.66
N GLN A 62 -4.45 8.22 10.78
CA GLN A 62 -5.01 6.89 10.97
C GLN A 62 -4.71 5.96 9.78
N HIS A 63 -4.87 6.43 8.55
CA HIS A 63 -4.54 5.63 7.36
C HIS A 63 -3.04 5.38 7.22
N LYS A 64 -2.20 6.38 7.57
CA LYS A 64 -0.74 6.20 7.59
C LYS A 64 -0.30 5.16 8.61
N LEU A 65 -0.90 5.16 9.81
CA LEU A 65 -0.64 4.15 10.84
C LEU A 65 -1.12 2.75 10.42
N TYR A 66 -2.31 2.66 9.83
CA TYR A 66 -2.82 1.41 9.27
C TYR A 66 -1.88 0.84 8.21
N LEU A 67 -1.45 1.68 7.26
CA LEU A 67 -0.50 1.30 6.22
C LEU A 67 0.80 0.77 6.81
N GLY A 68 1.38 1.47 7.80
CA GLY A 68 2.58 1.01 8.48
C GLY A 68 2.39 -0.35 9.17
N LYS A 69 1.27 -0.54 9.88
CA LYS A 69 0.93 -1.81 10.54
C LYS A 69 0.86 -2.97 9.55
N GLU A 70 0.16 -2.78 8.44
CA GLU A 70 -0.02 -3.83 7.44
C GLU A 70 1.28 -4.14 6.67
N LEU A 71 2.10 -3.13 6.35
CA LEU A 71 3.42 -3.35 5.78
C LEU A 71 4.34 -4.14 6.72
N TYR A 72 4.30 -3.83 8.03
CA TYR A 72 5.06 -4.60 9.01
C TYR A 72 4.57 -6.04 9.16
N LYS A 73 3.25 -6.27 9.12
CA LYS A 73 2.71 -7.63 9.08
C LYS A 73 3.18 -8.41 7.85
N ALA A 74 3.20 -7.77 6.68
CA ALA A 74 3.69 -8.37 5.45
C ALA A 74 5.17 -8.79 5.58
N GLU A 75 6.02 -7.89 6.10
CA GLU A 75 7.44 -8.19 6.37
C GLU A 75 7.60 -9.36 7.36
N ILE A 76 6.85 -9.37 8.46
CA ILE A 76 6.88 -10.47 9.43
C ILE A 76 6.45 -11.79 8.78
N SER A 77 5.40 -11.77 7.96
CA SER A 77 4.92 -12.97 7.27
C SER A 77 5.98 -13.56 6.33
N ILE A 78 6.72 -12.70 5.63
CA ILE A 78 7.87 -13.10 4.79
C ILE A 78 8.94 -13.77 5.66
N GLN A 79 9.36 -13.10 6.74
CA GLN A 79 10.41 -13.61 7.63
C GLN A 79 10.05 -14.94 8.31
N LEU A 80 8.76 -15.17 8.57
CA LEU A 80 8.25 -16.40 9.19
C LEU A 80 7.83 -17.46 8.17
N ASN A 81 7.97 -17.21 6.86
CA ASN A 81 7.44 -18.05 5.78
C ASN A 81 5.94 -18.38 5.94
N GLN A 82 5.18 -17.41 6.42
CA GLN A 82 3.74 -17.49 6.62
C GLN A 82 2.98 -16.75 5.51
N GLN A 83 1.73 -17.15 5.30
CA GLN A 83 0.85 -16.46 4.37
C GLN A 83 0.42 -15.11 4.95
N TYR A 84 0.67 -14.03 4.22
CA TYR A 84 0.12 -12.71 4.54
C TYR A 84 -1.38 -12.64 4.26
N ILE A 85 -2.14 -12.05 5.18
CA ILE A 85 -3.55 -11.70 5.02
C ILE A 85 -3.75 -10.28 5.53
N GLN A 86 -4.36 -9.44 4.71
CA GLN A 86 -4.74 -8.08 5.08
C GLN A 86 -6.13 -8.08 5.74
N GLU A 87 -6.26 -7.37 6.86
CA GLU A 87 -7.52 -7.19 7.62
C GLU A 87 -7.83 -5.70 7.85
#